data_AF-A0A4Q9FD63-F1
#
_entry.id   AF-A0A4Q9FD63-F1
#
_cell.length_a   1.000
_cell.length_b   1.000
_cell.length_c   1.000
_cell.angle_alpha   90.00
_cell.angle_beta   90.00
_cell.angle_gamma   90.00
#
_symmetry.space_group_name_H-M   'P 1'
#
loop_
_entity.id
_entity.type
_entity.pdbx_description
1 polymer ?
#
loop_
_entity_poly.entity_id
_entity_poly.type
_entity_poly.pdbx_seq_one_letter_code
_entity_poly.pdbx_strand_id
1 'polypeptide(L)'
;MLPFRSEIRNSPTQPTIKIFLSDESLDARIKKHLEHFKEIEEIEIRESIGQNRVNENITVFLKDDVDINKMKKSIDSSLWWYFEEDLVD
;
A
#
# COMPACT_ATOMS: atom_id res chain seq x y z
N MET A 1 -16.78 -4.54 5.14
CA MET A 1 -15.35 -4.85 5.32
C MET A 1 -14.56 -3.62 4.94
N LEU A 2 -13.41 -3.37 5.57
CA LEU A 2 -12.53 -2.28 5.11
C LEU A 2 -11.96 -2.66 3.73
N PRO A 3 -11.93 -1.74 2.75
CA PRO A 3 -11.44 -2.06 1.40
C PRO A 3 -9.95 -2.44 1.40
N PHE A 4 -9.19 -1.91 2.36
CA PHE A 4 -7.78 -2.24 2.55
C PHE A 4 -7.36 -2.11 4.01
N ARG A 5 -6.17 -2.62 4.31
CA ARG A 5 -5.42 -2.38 5.54
C ARG A 5 -3.97 -2.05 5.19
N SER A 6 -3.37 -1.09 5.88
CA SER A 6 -1.96 -0.76 5.72
C SER A 6 -1.19 -0.86 7.04
N GLU A 7 0.07 -1.28 6.98
CA GLU A 7 0.97 -1.39 8.13
C GLU A 7 2.39 -0.94 7.78
N ILE A 8 3.09 -0.34 8.74
CA ILE A 8 4.52 -0.05 8.62
C ILE A 8 5.30 -1.29 9.04
N ARG A 9 6.27 -1.67 8.21
CA ARG A 9 7.24 -2.73 8.48
C ARG A 9 8.63 -2.13 8.52
N ASN A 10 9.17 -2.03 9.74
CA ASN A 10 10.57 -1.67 9.94
C ASN A 10 11.43 -2.88 9.57
N SER A 11 12.09 -2.83 8.41
CA SER A 11 13.11 -3.82 8.05
C SER A 11 14.50 -3.31 8.44
N PRO A 12 15.50 -4.20 8.56
CA PRO A 12 16.87 -3.80 8.87
C PRO A 12 17.52 -2.89 7.84
N THR A 13 17.05 -2.92 6.59
CA THR A 13 17.58 -2.12 5.48
C THR A 13 16.83 -0.82 5.32
N GLN A 14 15.50 -0.91 5.16
CA GLN A 14 14.64 0.27 5.04
C GLN A 14 13.21 0.01 5.53
N PRO A 15 12.55 1.01 6.12
CA PRO A 15 11.17 0.88 6.53
C PRO A 15 10.26 0.87 5.29
N THR A 16 9.24 0.02 5.30
CA THR A 16 8.32 -0.20 4.17
C THR A 16 6.88 -0.08 4.64
N ILE A 17 5.98 0.23 3.71
CA ILE A 17 4.54 0.22 3.97
C ILE A 17 3.96 -0.98 3.23
N LYS A 18 3.31 -1.89 3.96
CA LYS A 18 2.55 -2.99 3.38
C LYS A 18 1.08 -2.63 3.33
N ILE A 19 0.46 -2.86 2.17
CA ILE A 19 -0.96 -2.64 1.93
C ILE A 19 -1.55 -3.98 1.54
N PHE A 20 -2.66 -4.32 2.19
CA PHE A 20 -3.44 -5.53 1.98
C PHE A 20 -4.81 -5.12 1.49
N LEU A 21 -5.17 -5.52 0.28
CA LEU A 21 -6.51 -5.27 -0.26
C LEU A 21 -7.45 -6.40 0.17
N SER A 22 -8.72 -6.07 0.35
CA SER A 22 -9.78 -7.09 0.49
C SER A 22 -10.11 -7.77 -0.84
N ASP A 23 -9.84 -7.10 -1.96
CA ASP A 23 -9.97 -7.61 -3.32
C ASP A 23 -8.62 -7.53 -4.04
N GLU A 24 -7.96 -8.68 -4.19
CA GLU A 24 -6.64 -8.83 -4.81
C GLU A 24 -6.68 -8.53 -6.33
N SER A 25 -7.86 -8.53 -6.97
CA SER A 25 -7.98 -8.17 -8.39
C SER A 25 -7.64 -6.69 -8.66
N LEU A 26 -7.65 -5.86 -7.62
CA LEU A 26 -7.36 -4.44 -7.69
C LEU A 26 -5.88 -4.12 -7.49
N ASP A 27 -5.03 -5.09 -7.14
CA ASP A 27 -3.62 -4.88 -6.81
C ASP A 27 -2.86 -4.11 -7.90
N ALA A 28 -3.06 -4.50 -9.17
CA ALA A 28 -2.43 -3.83 -10.30
C ALA A 28 -2.93 -2.39 -10.52
N ARG A 29 -4.20 -2.10 -10.20
CA ARG A 29 -4.77 -0.74 -10.31
C ARG A 29 -4.24 0.15 -9.19
N ILE A 30 -4.24 -0.36 -7.97
CA ILE A 30 -3.71 0.36 -6.81
C ILE A 30 -2.21 0.62 -6.97
N LYS A 31 -1.44 -0.35 -7.49
CA LYS A 31 -0.03 -0.13 -7.81
C LYS A 31 0.16 1.09 -8.72
N LYS A 32 -0.56 1.15 -9.85
CA LYS A 32 -0.50 2.29 -10.79
C LYS A 32 -0.91 3.61 -10.14
N HIS A 33 -1.93 3.57 -9.28
CA HIS A 33 -2.37 4.75 -8.53
C HIS A 33 -1.26 5.30 -7.62
N LEU A 34 -0.53 4.40 -6.95
CA LEU A 34 0.57 4.74 -6.06
C LEU A 34 1.83 5.21 -6.80
N GLU A 35 2.04 4.82 -8.06
CA GLU A 35 3.19 5.28 -8.88
C GLU A 35 3.22 6.81 -9.09
N HIS A 36 2.12 7.53 -8.82
CA HIS A 36 2.08 8.99 -8.88
C HIS A 36 2.84 9.69 -7.74
N PHE A 37 3.11 9.01 -6.62
CA PHE A 37 3.84 9.60 -5.51
C PHE A 37 5.34 9.65 -5.81
N LYS A 38 5.92 10.84 -5.80
CA LYS A 38 7.34 11.06 -6.11
C LYS A 38 8.27 10.59 -5.01
N GLU A 39 7.75 10.43 -3.79
CA GLU A 39 8.43 10.00 -2.58
C GLU A 39 8.60 8.47 -2.53
N ILE A 40 7.84 7.74 -3.35
CA ILE A 40 7.96 6.30 -3.50
C ILE A 40 9.13 6.00 -4.43
N GLU A 41 9.97 5.06 -4.01
CA GLU A 41 11.09 4.56 -4.82
C GLU A 41 10.65 3.38 -5.67
N GLU A 42 9.98 2.41 -5.04
CA GLU A 42 9.57 1.17 -5.69
C GLU A 42 8.27 0.62 -5.09
N ILE A 43 7.48 -0.06 -5.93
CA ILE A 43 6.24 -0.73 -5.52
C ILE A 43 6.24 -2.15 -6.07
N GLU A 44 6.11 -3.11 -5.17
CA GLU A 44 6.07 -4.54 -5.50
C GLU A 44 4.80 -5.20 -4.99
N ILE A 45 4.22 -6.08 -5.79
CA ILE A 45 3.18 -7.02 -5.33
C ILE A 45 3.91 -8.30 -4.93
N ARG A 46 3.77 -8.72 -3.68
CA ARG A 46 4.47 -9.87 -3.12
C ARG A 46 3.49 -10.83 -2.46
N GLU A 47 3.73 -12.13 -2.63
CA GLU A 47 3.02 -13.15 -1.86
C GLU A 47 3.23 -12.94 -0.35
N SER A 48 2.13 -13.06 0.38
CA SER A 48 2.12 -13.00 1.84
C SER A 48 2.49 -14.36 2.41
N ILE A 49 3.67 -14.47 3.02
CA ILE A 49 4.08 -15.71 3.69
C ILE A 49 3.51 -15.72 5.12
N GLY A 50 2.54 -16.60 5.39
CA GLY A 50 2.04 -16.89 6.74
C GLY A 50 0.58 -17.35 6.80
N GLN A 51 0.24 -18.19 7.78
CA GLN A 51 -1.15 -18.62 8.04
C GLN A 51 -2.01 -17.40 8.44
N ASN A 52 -3.23 -17.28 7.90
CA ASN A 52 -4.22 -16.21 8.17
C ASN A 52 -3.90 -14.80 7.63
N ARG A 53 -3.21 -14.67 6.50
CA ARG A 53 -3.09 -13.39 5.77
C ARG A 53 -3.65 -13.56 4.35
N VAL A 54 -4.16 -12.47 3.76
CA VAL A 54 -4.48 -12.40 2.32
C VAL A 54 -3.28 -12.88 1.51
N ASN A 55 -3.50 -13.51 0.36
CA ASN A 55 -2.47 -14.22 -0.40
C ASN A 55 -1.37 -13.27 -0.89
N GLU A 56 -1.72 -12.02 -1.15
CA GLU A 56 -0.81 -11.01 -1.70
C GLU A 56 -0.81 -9.72 -0.87
N ASN A 57 0.24 -8.91 -1.06
CA ASN A 57 0.34 -7.58 -0.50
C ASN A 57 1.16 -6.66 -1.40
N ILE A 58 0.76 -5.39 -1.43
CA ILE A 58 1.52 -4.33 -2.08
C ILE A 58 2.53 -3.80 -1.06
N THR A 59 3.82 -4.00 -1.35
CA THR A 59 4.93 -3.46 -0.57
C THR A 59 5.45 -2.19 -1.24
N VAL A 60 5.41 -1.09 -0.49
CA VAL A 60 5.87 0.23 -0.91
C VAL A 60 7.21 0.53 -0.25
N PHE A 61 8.20 0.81 -1.07
CA PHE A 61 9.52 1.28 -0.69
C PHE A 61 9.60 2.78 -0.89
N LEU A 62 10.07 3.49 0.13
CA LEU A 62 10.18 4.95 0.10
C LEU A 62 11.63 5.34 -0.15
N LYS A 63 11.81 6.49 -0.79
CA LYS A 63 13.13 7.10 -0.96
C LYS A 63 13.75 7.45 0.40
N ASP A 64 15.07 7.57 0.40
CA ASP A 64 15.82 8.10 1.54
C ASP A 64 15.26 9.47 2.00
N ASP A 65 15.34 9.73 3.31
CA ASP A 65 14.87 10.96 3.98
C ASP A 65 13.34 11.22 3.96
N VAL A 66 12.53 10.26 3.52
CA VAL A 66 11.07 10.36 3.58
C VAL A 66 10.54 9.92 4.95
N ASP A 67 9.72 10.76 5.59
CA ASP A 67 9.00 10.38 6.80
C ASP A 67 7.90 9.35 6.47
N ILE A 68 8.16 8.09 6.83
CA ILE A 68 7.24 6.98 6.59
C ILE A 68 5.88 7.15 7.28
N ASN A 69 5.80 7.80 8.44
CA ASN A 69 4.53 7.99 9.13
C ASN A 69 3.65 8.99 8.39
N LYS A 70 4.27 10.07 7.90
CA LYS A 70 3.59 11.04 7.04
C LYS A 70 3.16 10.38 5.74
N MET A 71 4.05 9.59 5.12
CA MET A 71 3.77 8.93 3.86
C MET A 71 2.64 7.90 3.98
N LYS A 72 2.63 7.09 5.05
CA LYS A 72 1.54 6.16 5.33
C LYS A 72 0.19 6.88 5.41
N LYS A 73 0.11 8.00 6.14
CA LYS A 73 -1.13 8.80 6.23
C LYS A 73 -1.58 9.34 4.87
N SER A 74 -0.64 9.81 4.05
CA SER A 74 -0.93 10.29 2.69
C SER A 74 -1.46 9.16 1.79
N ILE A 75 -0.81 7.99 1.81
CA ILE A 75 -1.25 6.81 1.07
C ILE A 75 -2.63 6.37 1.55
N ASP A 76 -2.82 6.23 2.86
CA ASP A 76 -4.11 5.81 3.43
C ASP A 76 -5.25 6.74 3.00
N SER A 77 -5.02 8.06 3.09
CA SER A 77 -6.01 9.05 2.66
C SER A 77 -6.31 8.93 1.17
N SER A 78 -5.28 8.78 0.34
CA SER A 78 -5.44 8.63 -1.11
C SER A 78 -6.18 7.36 -1.51
N LEU A 79 -5.93 6.24 -0.83
CA LEU A 79 -6.65 4.99 -1.05
C LEU A 79 -8.10 5.08 -0.58
N TRP A 80 -8.36 5.74 0.55
CA TRP A 80 -9.73 6.01 0.98
C TRP A 80 -10.52 6.77 -0.06
N TRP A 81 -9.95 7.84 -0.63
CA TRP A 81 -10.58 8.56 -1.74
C TRP A 81 -10.81 7.67 -2.96
N TYR A 82 -9.82 6.87 -3.36
CA TYR A 82 -9.96 5.93 -4.49
C TYR A 82 -11.14 4.98 -4.29
N PHE A 83 -11.27 4.39 -3.09
CA PHE A 83 -12.35 3.45 -2.79
C PHE A 83 -13.69 4.12 -2.51
N GLU A 84 -13.72 5.36 -2.03
CA GLU A 84 -14.96 6.14 -1.90
C GLU A 84 -15.50 6.58 -3.26
N GLU A 85 -14.64 7.02 -4.19
CA GLU A 85 -15.06 7.37 -5.56
C GLU A 85 -15.59 6.13 -6.32
N ASP A 86 -14.96 4.97 -6.17
CA ASP A 86 -15.39 3.71 -6.82
C ASP A 86 -16.70 3.14 -6.25
N LEU A 87 -17.17 3.62 -5.09
CA LEU A 87 -18.44 3.22 -4.45
C LEU A 87 -19.64 4.11 -4.85
N VAL A 88 -19.42 5.19 -5.60
CA VAL A 88 -20.43 6.21 -5.93
C VAL A 88 -20.98 6.08 -7.37
N ASP A 89 -20.55 5.08 -8.14
CA ASP A 89 -21.13 4.74 -9.46
C ASP A 89 -22.12 3.55 -9.41
#